data_AF-Q1QB03-F1
#
_entry.id   AF-Q1QB03-F1
#
_cell.length_a   1.000
_cell.length_b   1.000
_cell.length_c   1.000
_cell.angle_alpha   90.00
_cell.angle_beta   90.00
_cell.angle_gamma   90.00
#
_symmetry.space_group_name_H-M   'P 1'
#
loop_
_entity.id
_entity.type
_entity.pdbx_description
1 polymer ?
#
loop_
_entity_poly.entity_id
_entity_poly.type
_entity_poly.pdbx_seq_one_letter_code
_entity_poly.pdbx_strand_id
1 'polypeptide(L)'
;MMPSTRSNIFQSYLYKLSTAAGFGLVLASTGCQSSAESNASTPNQSTGNPSVPIVSDMSQQTLKQQALRIQRALANNDFSRITDDIHPTRGVRFSMYAYVRTDTDKVFSREQYAQYLQQSKIRFTWGEKDGTGEALVVPLPEYLRTWIDAKKYNNARITINEFESRGNMIDNVNEAYPKSDVVDFHYKGTAEYDGMDWRGMRLVFDDYQGKRYLIGIVSDRWTV
;
A
#
# COMPACT_ATOMS: atom_id res chain seq x y z
N MET A 1 4.64 52.42 32.03
CA MET A 1 5.45 51.88 33.14
C MET A 1 5.87 50.46 32.77
N MET A 2 7.11 50.33 32.29
CA MET A 2 8.19 49.42 32.70
C MET A 2 7.88 48.01 33.33
N PRO A 3 8.84 47.06 33.26
CA PRO A 3 8.85 45.94 32.30
C PRO A 3 9.21 44.58 32.96
N SER A 4 9.34 43.48 32.19
CA SER A 4 10.41 42.47 32.38
C SER A 4 10.28 41.35 31.33
N THR A 5 11.13 41.24 30.30
CA THR A 5 12.47 40.61 30.28
C THR A 5 12.47 39.12 30.66
N ARG A 6 12.72 38.22 29.69
CA ARG A 6 14.02 37.53 29.53
C ARG A 6 14.01 36.47 28.41
N SER A 7 15.08 36.57 27.62
CA SER A 7 15.61 35.61 26.64
C SER A 7 16.22 34.37 27.31
N ASN A 8 16.31 33.26 26.57
CA ASN A 8 17.39 32.23 26.57
C ASN A 8 17.06 31.22 25.44
N ILE A 9 17.72 31.20 24.28
CA ILE A 9 19.09 30.73 23.94
C ILE A 9 19.28 29.20 24.12
N PHE A 10 19.40 28.55 22.95
CA PHE A 10 20.21 27.39 22.55
C PHE A 10 20.37 26.17 23.48
N GLN A 11 20.03 24.99 22.94
CA GLN A 11 21.01 23.90 22.91
C GLN A 11 20.75 22.89 21.78
N SER A 12 21.61 22.95 20.76
CA SER A 12 21.79 21.92 19.74
C SER A 12 22.60 20.75 20.33
N TYR A 13 22.09 19.52 20.25
CA TYR A 13 22.88 18.32 20.54
C TYR A 13 23.35 17.71 19.22
N LEU A 14 24.61 18.01 18.89
CA LEU A 14 25.43 17.27 17.93
C LEU A 14 26.12 16.14 18.68
N TYR A 15 25.88 14.88 18.29
CA TYR A 15 26.77 13.77 18.63
C TYR A 15 27.53 13.35 17.37
N LYS A 16 28.85 13.55 17.40
CA LYS A 16 29.81 13.09 16.39
C LYS A 16 30.43 11.76 16.84
N LEU A 17 30.52 10.85 15.86
CA LEU A 17 31.57 9.88 15.53
C LEU A 17 32.30 9.10 16.64
N SER A 18 32.42 7.79 16.42
CA SER A 18 33.74 7.12 16.36
C SER A 18 33.70 5.84 15.53
N THR A 19 34.53 5.84 14.49
CA THR A 19 35.00 4.73 13.67
C THR A 19 36.03 3.88 14.42
N ALA A 20 36.04 2.56 14.20
CA ALA A 20 37.21 1.73 14.42
C ALA A 20 37.36 0.68 13.31
N ALA A 21 38.45 0.81 12.55
CA ALA A 21 39.08 -0.23 11.72
C ALA A 21 39.56 -1.39 12.62
N GLY A 22 39.87 -2.62 12.21
CA GLY A 22 40.37 -3.22 10.97
C GLY A 22 41.18 -4.48 11.37
N PHE A 23 41.77 -5.19 10.41
CA PHE A 23 42.56 -6.44 10.49
C PHE A 23 41.75 -7.75 10.65
N GLY A 24 42.04 -8.84 9.94
CA GLY A 24 43.14 -9.15 9.04
C GLY A 24 42.95 -10.55 8.44
N LEU A 25 43.51 -10.70 7.25
CA LEU A 25 43.58 -11.86 6.36
C LEU A 25 44.39 -13.03 6.98
N VAL A 26 43.97 -14.30 6.82
CA VAL A 26 44.89 -15.45 6.62
C VAL A 26 44.20 -16.57 5.81
N LEU A 27 44.90 -17.00 4.75
CA LEU A 27 44.64 -18.12 3.84
C LEU A 27 44.99 -19.48 4.47
N ALA A 28 44.30 -20.55 4.05
CA ALA A 28 44.90 -21.88 4.05
C ALA A 28 44.39 -22.71 2.85
N SER A 29 45.34 -23.09 2.01
CA SER A 29 45.27 -24.00 0.87
C SER A 29 45.32 -25.47 1.28
N THR A 30 44.92 -26.34 0.35
CA THR A 30 45.23 -27.78 0.11
C THR A 30 43.93 -28.59 -0.01
N GLY A 31 43.71 -29.46 -1.00
CA GLY A 31 44.51 -29.92 -2.13
C GLY A 31 43.80 -31.14 -2.76
N CYS A 32 44.11 -31.41 -4.05
CA CYS A 32 44.08 -32.72 -4.75
C CYS A 32 42.74 -33.52 -4.82
N GLN A 33 42.42 -34.33 -5.84
CA GLN A 33 42.97 -34.65 -7.16
C GLN A 33 41.99 -35.65 -7.81
N SER A 34 42.10 -35.77 -9.13
CA SER A 34 41.81 -36.95 -9.95
C SER A 34 40.52 -36.97 -10.78
N SER A 35 40.82 -37.17 -12.06
CA SER A 35 40.02 -37.30 -13.27
C SER A 35 39.27 -38.62 -13.39
N ALA A 36 38.13 -38.58 -14.09
CA ALA A 36 37.69 -39.66 -14.98
C ALA A 36 36.74 -39.08 -16.04
N GLU A 37 37.14 -39.22 -17.31
CA GLU A 37 36.33 -38.97 -18.49
C GLU A 37 35.22 -40.01 -18.62
N SER A 38 34.06 -39.60 -19.13
CA SER A 38 33.10 -40.49 -19.76
C SER A 38 32.33 -39.72 -20.83
N ASN A 39 32.67 -40.01 -22.09
CA ASN A 39 31.91 -39.61 -23.26
C ASN A 39 30.63 -40.44 -23.33
N ALA A 40 29.46 -39.79 -23.33
CA ALA A 40 28.22 -40.41 -23.77
C ALA A 40 27.29 -39.33 -24.39
N SER A 41 27.32 -39.30 -25.72
CA SER A 41 26.23 -39.04 -26.67
C SER A 41 25.03 -38.20 -26.21
N THR A 42 24.93 -37.00 -26.80
CA THR A 42 23.70 -36.22 -26.99
C THR A 42 22.57 -37.01 -27.61
N PRO A 43 21.34 -36.80 -27.12
CA PRO A 43 20.21 -36.52 -28.00
C PRO A 43 19.67 -35.12 -27.70
N ASN A 44 19.65 -34.32 -28.75
CA ASN A 44 19.12 -32.97 -28.83
C ASN A 44 17.61 -32.98 -28.50
N GLN A 45 17.22 -32.53 -27.30
CA GLN A 45 15.84 -32.13 -27.02
C GLN A 45 15.77 -30.61 -26.94
N SER A 46 15.33 -30.03 -28.05
CA SER A 46 14.86 -28.66 -28.15
C SER A 46 13.71 -28.44 -27.16
N THR A 47 14.04 -27.94 -25.97
CA THR A 47 13.07 -27.43 -25.00
C THR A 47 12.84 -25.96 -25.28
N GLY A 48 11.82 -25.67 -26.09
CA GLY A 48 11.19 -24.35 -26.06
C GLY A 48 10.45 -24.20 -24.74
N ASN A 49 11.06 -23.50 -23.79
CA ASN A 49 10.48 -23.22 -22.47
C ASN A 49 9.66 -21.92 -22.56
N PRO A 50 8.32 -21.93 -22.43
CA PRO A 50 7.57 -20.72 -22.14
C PRO A 50 7.63 -20.46 -20.63
N SER A 51 8.72 -19.86 -20.16
CA SER A 51 8.99 -19.63 -18.72
C SER A 51 8.09 -18.58 -18.04
N VAL A 52 7.02 -18.11 -18.70
CA VAL A 52 6.29 -16.89 -18.30
C VAL A 52 4.94 -17.09 -17.56
N PRO A 53 4.21 -18.23 -17.58
CA PRO A 53 2.95 -18.33 -16.84
C PRO A 53 3.14 -18.49 -15.31
N ILE A 54 4.02 -19.39 -14.88
CA ILE A 54 4.08 -19.84 -13.47
C ILE A 54 4.56 -18.74 -12.50
N VAL A 55 5.53 -17.92 -12.92
CA VAL A 55 6.07 -16.82 -12.09
C VAL A 55 5.04 -15.70 -11.92
N SER A 56 4.26 -15.44 -12.97
CA SER A 56 3.22 -14.41 -12.94
C SER A 56 2.07 -14.79 -11.99
N ASP A 57 1.61 -16.04 -12.02
CA ASP A 57 0.53 -16.54 -11.15
C ASP A 57 0.94 -16.50 -9.66
N MET A 58 2.17 -16.90 -9.34
CA MET A 58 2.69 -16.84 -7.97
C MET A 58 2.79 -15.39 -7.46
N SER A 59 3.25 -14.46 -8.31
CA SER A 59 3.28 -13.04 -7.96
C SER A 59 1.88 -12.48 -7.69
N GLN A 60 0.90 -12.80 -8.54
CA GLN A 60 -0.48 -12.36 -8.37
C GLN A 60 -1.12 -12.94 -7.09
N GLN A 61 -0.84 -14.22 -6.78
CA GLN A 61 -1.34 -14.85 -5.57
C GLN A 61 -0.76 -14.21 -4.30
N THR A 62 0.53 -13.90 -4.26
CA THR A 62 1.16 -13.24 -3.10
C THR A 62 0.62 -11.82 -2.89
N LEU A 63 0.42 -11.06 -3.97
CA LEU A 63 -0.23 -9.75 -3.93
C LEU A 63 -1.67 -9.83 -3.39
N LYS A 64 -2.47 -10.78 -3.88
CA LYS A 64 -3.83 -11.02 -3.38
C LYS A 64 -3.85 -11.34 -1.89
N GLN A 65 -2.92 -12.16 -1.42
CA GLN A 65 -2.80 -12.50 0.00
C GLN A 65 -2.42 -11.28 0.86
N GLN A 66 -1.49 -10.43 0.39
CA GLN A 66 -1.14 -9.17 1.04
C GLN A 66 -2.36 -8.24 1.13
N ALA A 67 -3.08 -8.06 0.03
CA ALA A 67 -4.29 -7.25 -0.03
C ALA A 67 -5.39 -7.77 0.93
N LEU A 68 -5.62 -9.08 0.97
CA LEU A 68 -6.56 -9.71 1.92
C LEU A 68 -6.15 -9.50 3.38
N ARG A 69 -4.86 -9.53 3.70
CA ARG A 69 -4.36 -9.22 5.05
C ARG A 69 -4.67 -7.77 5.43
N ILE A 70 -4.42 -6.83 4.53
CA ILE A 70 -4.71 -5.40 4.74
C ILE A 70 -6.21 -5.18 4.90
N GLN A 71 -7.05 -5.76 4.02
CA GLN A 71 -8.51 -5.69 4.12
C GLN A 71 -9.01 -6.21 5.47
N ARG A 72 -8.49 -7.36 5.94
CA ARG A 72 -8.87 -7.92 7.25
C ARG A 72 -8.43 -7.04 8.42
N ALA A 73 -7.24 -6.45 8.34
CA ALA A 73 -6.76 -5.51 9.35
C ALA A 73 -7.70 -4.29 9.43
N LEU A 74 -8.08 -3.71 8.29
CA LEU A 74 -9.07 -2.64 8.22
C LEU A 74 -10.43 -3.07 8.79
N ALA A 75 -10.93 -4.25 8.41
CA ALA A 75 -12.23 -4.75 8.84
C ALA A 75 -12.31 -4.99 10.36
N ASN A 76 -11.18 -5.35 10.97
CA ASN A 76 -11.07 -5.60 12.41
C ASN A 76 -10.66 -4.36 13.22
N ASN A 77 -10.55 -3.18 12.59
CA ASN A 77 -10.01 -1.96 13.17
C ASN A 77 -8.57 -2.09 13.71
N ASP A 78 -7.81 -3.06 13.20
CA ASP A 78 -6.41 -3.30 13.56
C ASP A 78 -5.49 -2.51 12.62
N PHE A 79 -5.70 -1.19 12.61
CA PHE A 79 -5.10 -0.29 11.62
C PHE A 79 -3.58 -0.22 11.72
N SER A 80 -3.01 -0.46 12.90
CA SER A 80 -1.56 -0.44 13.14
C SER A 80 -0.84 -1.55 12.35
N ARG A 81 -1.49 -2.69 12.07
CA ARG A 81 -0.92 -3.78 11.26
C ARG A 81 -0.58 -3.39 9.82
N ILE A 82 -1.12 -2.27 9.33
CA ILE A 82 -0.92 -1.80 7.95
C ILE A 82 0.35 -0.94 7.84
N THR A 83 0.90 -0.48 8.96
CA THR A 83 2.05 0.45 9.01
C THR A 83 3.24 -0.05 8.18
N ASP A 84 3.58 -1.34 8.27
CA ASP A 84 4.71 -1.93 7.56
C ASP A 84 4.43 -2.25 6.08
N ASP A 85 3.16 -2.19 5.68
CA ASP A 85 2.75 -2.26 4.27
C ASP A 85 2.89 -0.92 3.57
N ILE A 86 2.91 0.22 4.29
CA ILE A 86 3.01 1.55 3.69
C ILE A 86 4.39 1.77 3.07
N HIS A 87 4.41 2.30 1.86
CA HIS A 87 5.63 2.58 1.12
C HIS A 87 6.55 3.56 1.88
N PRO A 88 7.85 3.25 2.07
CA PRO A 88 8.73 4.00 2.96
C PRO A 88 8.97 5.46 2.53
N THR A 89 9.04 5.74 1.22
CA THR A 89 9.25 7.10 0.70
C THR A 89 7.98 7.77 0.16
N ARG A 90 7.09 7.04 -0.52
CA ARG A 90 5.86 7.57 -1.12
C ARG A 90 4.70 7.75 -0.13
N GLY A 91 4.71 7.03 1.00
CA GLY A 91 3.57 6.97 1.91
C GLY A 91 2.36 6.29 1.27
N VAL A 92 1.17 6.52 1.84
CA VAL A 92 -0.12 6.02 1.35
C VAL A 92 -1.09 7.17 1.12
N ARG A 93 -1.68 7.22 -0.08
CA ARG A 93 -2.75 8.15 -0.46
C ARG A 93 -4.12 7.58 -0.09
N PHE A 94 -5.04 8.45 0.31
CA PHE A 94 -6.44 8.10 0.55
C PHE A 94 -7.34 8.92 -0.36
N SER A 95 -8.10 8.25 -1.22
CA SER A 95 -9.03 8.87 -2.15
C SER A 95 -10.46 8.48 -1.77
N MET A 96 -11.32 9.48 -1.57
CA MET A 96 -12.71 9.26 -1.14
C MET A 96 -13.58 8.57 -2.20
N TYR A 97 -13.20 8.71 -3.47
CA TYR A 97 -13.94 8.22 -4.64
C TYR A 97 -12.98 7.69 -5.71
N ALA A 98 -13.55 7.13 -6.79
CA ALA A 98 -12.81 6.49 -7.87
C ALA A 98 -11.80 7.44 -8.55
N TYR A 99 -12.14 8.73 -8.64
CA TYR A 99 -11.24 9.74 -9.17
C TYR A 99 -10.18 10.13 -8.14
N VAL A 100 -8.95 9.68 -8.37
CA VAL A 100 -7.77 9.99 -7.58
C VAL A 100 -7.32 11.42 -7.87
N ARG A 101 -7.34 12.26 -6.84
CA ARG A 101 -6.89 13.66 -6.90
C ARG A 101 -5.45 13.75 -6.40
N THR A 102 -4.50 13.73 -7.32
CA THR A 102 -3.08 13.63 -6.98
C THR A 102 -2.54 14.85 -6.21
N ASP A 103 -3.22 15.98 -6.33
CA ASP A 103 -2.95 17.27 -5.73
C ASP A 103 -3.60 17.47 -4.34
N THR A 104 -4.84 17.00 -4.15
CA THR A 104 -5.61 17.30 -2.92
C THR A 104 -5.80 16.12 -1.97
N ASP A 105 -5.77 14.87 -2.46
CA ASP A 105 -5.98 13.69 -1.63
C ASP A 105 -4.90 13.60 -0.55
N LYS A 106 -5.28 13.13 0.64
CA LYS A 106 -4.36 13.02 1.77
C LYS A 106 -3.35 11.91 1.53
N VAL A 107 -2.08 12.24 1.70
CA VAL A 107 -0.96 11.29 1.67
C VAL A 107 -0.28 11.34 3.03
N PHE A 108 -0.10 10.17 3.64
CA PHE A 108 0.61 10.04 4.91
C PHE A 108 1.83 9.14 4.77
N SER A 109 2.95 9.57 5.34
CA SER A 109 4.09 8.66 5.57
C SER A 109 3.71 7.56 6.57
N ARG A 110 4.57 6.54 6.69
CA ARG A 110 4.39 5.47 7.70
C ARG A 110 4.31 6.04 9.12
N GLU A 111 5.18 6.99 9.43
CA GLU A 111 5.28 7.64 10.73
C GLU A 111 4.04 8.49 11.01
N GLN A 112 3.60 9.27 10.01
CA GLN A 112 2.39 10.08 10.11
C GLN A 112 1.15 9.20 10.30
N TYR A 113 1.02 8.13 9.52
CA TYR A 113 -0.08 7.18 9.66
C TYR A 113 -0.11 6.59 11.08
N ALA A 114 1.01 6.07 11.58
CA ALA A 114 1.11 5.54 12.94
C ALA A 114 0.79 6.58 14.01
N GLN A 115 1.27 7.82 13.86
CA GLN A 115 0.99 8.93 14.77
C GLN A 115 -0.50 9.30 14.77
N TYR A 116 -1.10 9.48 13.61
CA TYR A 116 -2.51 9.91 13.48
C TYR A 116 -3.49 8.82 13.93
N LEU A 117 -3.10 7.54 13.90
CA LEU A 117 -3.89 6.48 14.53
C LEU A 117 -4.00 6.65 16.05
N GLN A 118 -2.95 7.14 16.71
CA GLN A 118 -2.93 7.35 18.16
C GLN A 118 -3.57 8.69 18.55
N GLN A 119 -3.46 9.71 17.69
CA GLN A 119 -3.93 11.07 17.95
C GLN A 119 -5.35 11.28 17.42
N SER A 120 -6.33 10.59 18.03
CA SER A 120 -7.73 10.57 17.58
C SER A 120 -8.44 11.94 17.55
N LYS A 121 -7.87 12.99 18.14
CA LYS A 121 -8.40 14.37 18.09
C LYS A 121 -8.02 15.13 16.83
N ILE A 122 -6.97 14.71 16.11
CA ILE A 122 -6.55 15.35 14.86
C ILE A 122 -7.55 15.00 13.77
N ARG A 123 -8.11 16.01 13.11
CA ARG A 123 -9.12 15.87 12.06
C ARG A 123 -8.53 16.28 10.72
N PHE A 124 -8.97 15.62 9.67
CA PHE A 124 -8.60 15.95 8.29
C PHE A 124 -9.87 16.19 7.49
N THR A 125 -9.82 17.17 6.59
CA THR A 125 -10.79 17.26 5.49
C THR A 125 -10.36 16.29 4.41
N TRP A 126 -11.13 15.22 4.22
CA TRP A 126 -10.83 14.17 3.25
C TRP A 126 -11.29 14.51 1.85
N GLY A 127 -12.31 15.37 1.74
CA GLY A 127 -12.98 15.75 0.50
C GLY A 127 -14.42 16.15 0.80
N GLU A 128 -15.18 16.42 -0.25
CA GLU A 128 -16.60 16.77 -0.18
C GLU A 128 -17.44 15.54 -0.54
N LYS A 129 -18.56 15.36 0.17
CA LYS A 129 -19.50 14.28 -0.12
C LYS A 129 -20.29 14.63 -1.37
N ASP A 130 -20.23 13.75 -2.34
CA ASP A 130 -21.10 13.76 -3.51
C ASP A 130 -22.59 13.83 -3.11
N GLY A 131 -23.39 14.55 -3.90
CA GLY A 131 -24.79 14.85 -3.62
C GLY A 131 -25.04 16.01 -2.63
N THR A 132 -24.28 16.11 -1.53
CA THR A 132 -24.50 17.17 -0.52
C THR A 132 -23.50 18.32 -0.60
N GLY A 133 -22.29 18.09 -1.13
CA GLY A 133 -21.17 19.04 -1.09
C GLY A 133 -20.56 19.23 0.30
N GLU A 134 -21.01 18.50 1.32
CA GLU A 134 -20.49 18.67 2.67
C GLU A 134 -19.09 18.08 2.82
N ALA A 135 -18.18 18.84 3.42
CA ALA A 135 -16.85 18.35 3.74
C ALA A 135 -16.89 17.17 4.74
N LEU A 136 -16.25 16.05 4.39
CA LEU A 136 -15.97 14.98 5.34
C LEU A 136 -14.74 15.36 6.18
N VAL A 137 -15.00 15.88 7.38
CA VAL A 137 -13.94 16.28 8.32
C VAL A 137 -13.93 15.32 9.50
N VAL A 138 -13.03 14.34 9.52
CA VAL A 138 -12.93 13.34 10.60
C VAL A 138 -11.48 12.90 10.86
N PRO A 139 -11.16 12.32 12.03
CA PRO A 139 -9.86 11.69 12.29
C PRO A 139 -9.59 10.47 11.42
N LEU A 140 -8.32 10.12 11.21
CA LEU A 140 -7.91 8.94 10.43
C LEU A 140 -8.57 7.63 10.89
N PRO A 141 -8.59 7.27 12.19
CA PRO A 141 -9.29 6.05 12.63
C PRO A 141 -10.78 6.02 12.28
N GLU A 142 -11.44 7.17 12.33
CA GLU A 142 -12.86 7.29 12.00
C GLU A 142 -13.09 7.20 10.48
N TYR A 143 -12.22 7.81 9.68
CA TYR A 143 -12.24 7.65 8.22
C TYR A 143 -12.09 6.19 7.81
N LEU A 144 -11.10 5.48 8.35
CA LEU A 144 -10.88 4.06 8.06
C LEU A 144 -12.08 3.20 8.51
N ARG A 145 -12.65 3.48 9.68
CA ARG A 145 -13.78 2.73 10.22
C ARG A 145 -15.08 2.95 9.45
N THR A 146 -15.38 4.19 9.06
CA THR A 146 -16.72 4.59 8.58
C THR A 146 -16.76 4.84 7.08
N TRP A 147 -15.73 5.46 6.51
CA TRP A 147 -15.66 5.73 5.08
C TRP A 147 -15.17 4.52 4.32
N ILE A 148 -14.02 3.95 4.70
CA ILE A 148 -13.49 2.74 4.07
C ILE A 148 -14.37 1.53 4.42
N ASP A 149 -14.78 1.40 5.70
CA ASP A 149 -15.71 0.36 6.19
C ASP A 149 -15.41 -1.04 5.62
N ALA A 150 -14.18 -1.50 5.86
CA ALA A 150 -13.67 -2.66 5.14
C ALA A 150 -14.41 -3.97 5.45
N LYS A 151 -15.28 -4.00 6.47
CA LYS A 151 -16.15 -5.14 6.79
C LYS A 151 -17.09 -5.50 5.64
N LYS A 152 -17.51 -4.51 4.85
CA LYS A 152 -18.34 -4.71 3.64
C LYS A 152 -17.67 -5.62 2.62
N TYR A 153 -16.34 -5.69 2.62
CA TYR A 153 -15.56 -6.47 1.65
C TYR A 153 -15.22 -7.90 2.11
N ASN A 154 -15.75 -8.38 3.25
CA ASN A 154 -15.49 -9.75 3.72
C ASN A 154 -15.94 -10.83 2.71
N ASN A 155 -16.97 -10.52 1.91
CA ASN A 155 -17.48 -11.38 0.84
C ASN A 155 -17.42 -10.69 -0.53
N ALA A 156 -16.47 -9.76 -0.72
CA ALA A 156 -16.32 -9.04 -1.98
C ALA A 156 -15.79 -9.94 -3.10
N ARG A 157 -16.15 -9.62 -4.34
CA ARG A 157 -15.40 -10.10 -5.51
C ARG A 157 -14.05 -9.39 -5.53
N ILE A 158 -12.98 -10.12 -5.83
CA ILE A 158 -11.62 -9.59 -5.85
C ILE A 158 -11.05 -9.77 -7.26
N THR A 159 -10.58 -8.67 -7.86
CA THR A 159 -9.83 -8.67 -9.12
C THR A 159 -8.46 -8.03 -8.92
N ILE A 160 -7.53 -8.30 -9.84
CA ILE A 160 -6.19 -7.71 -9.83
C ILE A 160 -5.90 -7.16 -11.22
N ASN A 161 -5.56 -5.87 -11.30
CA ASN A 161 -5.29 -5.15 -12.53
C ASN A 161 -6.42 -5.24 -13.58
N GLU A 162 -7.63 -5.62 -13.16
CA GLU A 162 -8.85 -5.60 -13.96
C GLU A 162 -9.80 -4.58 -13.33
N PHE A 163 -10.26 -3.65 -14.15
CA PHE A 163 -11.13 -2.57 -13.73
C PHE A 163 -12.45 -2.67 -14.47
N GLU A 164 -13.52 -2.69 -13.69
CA GLU A 164 -14.86 -2.50 -14.19
C GLU A 164 -15.24 -1.07 -13.84
N SER A 165 -15.61 -0.27 -14.86
CA SER A 165 -16.21 1.03 -14.59
C SER A 165 -17.53 0.80 -13.84
N ARG A 166 -17.67 1.45 -12.68
CA ARG A 166 -18.85 1.34 -11.83
C ARG A 166 -19.30 2.74 -11.44
N GLY A 167 -20.61 2.98 -11.50
CA GLY A 167 -21.18 4.28 -11.21
C GLY A 167 -20.84 5.35 -12.25
N ASN A 168 -20.99 6.60 -11.85
CA ASN A 168 -20.93 7.76 -12.73
C ASN A 168 -19.59 8.51 -12.67
N MET A 169 -18.75 8.21 -11.68
CA MET A 169 -17.46 8.88 -11.52
C MET A 169 -16.39 8.26 -12.43
N ILE A 170 -15.57 9.11 -13.04
CA ILE A 170 -14.41 8.68 -13.83
C ILE A 170 -13.41 7.96 -12.90
N ASP A 171 -13.05 6.74 -13.26
CA ASP A 171 -11.96 5.99 -12.64
C ASP A 171 -10.65 6.28 -13.39
N ASN A 172 -9.76 7.07 -12.77
CA ASN A 172 -8.45 7.43 -13.32
C ASN A 172 -7.29 6.68 -12.63
N VAL A 173 -7.56 5.56 -11.95
CA VAL A 173 -6.53 4.87 -11.16
C VAL A 173 -5.29 4.49 -11.98
N ASN A 174 -5.46 4.07 -13.24
CA ASN A 174 -4.35 3.73 -14.12
C ASN A 174 -3.55 4.96 -14.59
N GLU A 175 -4.20 6.12 -14.72
CA GLU A 175 -3.53 7.38 -15.05
C GLU A 175 -2.76 7.91 -13.83
N ALA A 176 -3.36 7.80 -12.64
CA ALA A 176 -2.73 8.21 -11.38
C ALA A 176 -1.58 7.27 -10.96
N TYR A 177 -1.64 5.99 -11.35
CA TYR A 177 -0.69 4.94 -10.96
C TYR A 177 -0.27 4.03 -12.14
N PRO A 178 0.45 4.54 -13.15
CA PRO A 178 0.67 3.85 -14.43
C PRO A 178 1.56 2.61 -14.38
N LYS A 179 2.21 2.33 -13.25
CA LYS A 179 3.14 1.19 -13.08
C LYS A 179 2.83 0.35 -11.84
N SER A 180 1.70 0.61 -11.20
CA SER A 180 1.35 0.00 -9.93
C SER A 180 0.39 -1.15 -10.15
N ASP A 181 0.48 -2.15 -9.27
CA ASP A 181 -0.52 -3.20 -9.20
C ASP A 181 -1.72 -2.71 -8.38
N VAL A 182 -2.93 -3.06 -8.79
CA VAL A 182 -4.16 -2.70 -8.09
C VAL A 182 -4.98 -3.93 -7.79
N VAL A 183 -5.34 -4.10 -6.51
CA VAL A 183 -6.30 -5.12 -6.08
C VAL A 183 -7.63 -4.43 -5.76
N ASP A 184 -8.67 -4.77 -6.51
CA ASP A 184 -10.01 -4.20 -6.35
C ASP A 184 -10.92 -5.16 -5.57
N PHE A 185 -11.55 -4.64 -4.52
CA PHE A 185 -12.57 -5.32 -3.73
C PHE A 185 -13.94 -4.73 -4.04
N HIS A 186 -14.79 -5.54 -4.67
CA HIS A 186 -16.14 -5.15 -5.05
C HIS A 186 -17.20 -5.80 -4.16
N TYR A 187 -17.90 -4.97 -3.39
CA TYR A 187 -19.14 -5.31 -2.72
C TYR A 187 -20.32 -4.94 -3.61
N LYS A 188 -21.06 -5.94 -4.10
CA LYS A 188 -22.15 -5.76 -5.08
C LYS A 188 -23.42 -5.06 -4.57
N GLY A 189 -23.46 -4.70 -3.29
CA GLY A 189 -24.67 -4.22 -2.64
C GLY A 189 -25.62 -5.36 -2.21
N THR A 190 -26.80 -4.97 -1.76
CA THR A 190 -27.87 -5.84 -1.27
C THR A 190 -29.12 -5.72 -2.14
N ALA A 191 -29.96 -6.75 -2.09
CA ALA A 191 -31.26 -6.72 -2.77
C ALA A 191 -32.22 -5.68 -2.18
N GLU A 192 -32.08 -5.32 -0.90
CA GLU A 192 -32.93 -4.30 -0.23
C GLU A 192 -32.83 -2.93 -0.91
N TYR A 193 -31.64 -2.60 -1.45
CA TYR A 193 -31.37 -1.34 -2.13
C TYR A 193 -31.19 -1.52 -3.64
N ASP A 194 -31.69 -2.62 -4.23
CA ASP A 194 -31.51 -2.95 -5.66
C ASP A 194 -30.04 -2.89 -6.12
N GLY A 195 -29.10 -3.18 -5.21
CA GLY A 195 -27.66 -3.09 -5.45
C GLY A 195 -27.11 -1.66 -5.48
N MET A 196 -27.90 -0.61 -5.26
CA MET A 196 -27.44 0.78 -5.23
C MET A 196 -26.49 1.08 -4.05
N ASP A 197 -26.48 0.22 -3.01
CA ASP A 197 -25.53 0.31 -1.89
C ASP A 197 -24.19 -0.40 -2.17
N TRP A 198 -23.87 -0.66 -3.44
CA TRP A 198 -22.57 -1.20 -3.84
C TRP A 198 -21.41 -0.32 -3.39
N ARG A 199 -20.26 -0.95 -3.15
CA ARG A 199 -19.01 -0.27 -2.77
C ARG A 199 -17.80 -0.93 -3.43
N GLY A 200 -16.80 -0.12 -3.74
CA GLY A 200 -15.47 -0.55 -4.17
C GLY A 200 -14.38 -0.08 -3.20
N MET A 201 -13.33 -0.87 -3.06
CA MET A 201 -12.07 -0.46 -2.42
C MET A 201 -10.92 -0.99 -3.24
N ARG A 202 -10.10 -0.11 -3.80
CA ARG A 202 -8.88 -0.45 -4.54
C ARG A 202 -7.67 -0.21 -3.63
N LEU A 203 -6.86 -1.24 -3.46
CA LEU A 203 -5.56 -1.15 -2.82
C LEU A 203 -4.49 -1.10 -3.91
N VAL A 204 -3.68 -0.04 -3.91
CA VAL A 204 -2.67 0.23 -4.93
C VAL A 204 -1.28 -0.06 -4.37
N PHE A 205 -0.49 -0.83 -5.10
CA PHE A 205 0.82 -1.32 -4.68
C PHE A 205 1.91 -0.92 -5.66
N ASP A 206 3.05 -0.53 -5.13
CA ASP A 206 4.25 -0.21 -5.90
C ASP A 206 5.45 -0.99 -5.38
N ASP A 207 6.33 -1.38 -6.29
CA ASP A 207 7.54 -2.12 -5.94
C ASP A 207 8.66 -1.18 -5.49
N TYR A 208 9.23 -1.48 -4.33
CA TYR A 208 10.39 -0.79 -3.78
C TYR A 208 11.39 -1.82 -3.27
N GLN A 209 12.57 -1.84 -3.88
CA GLN A 209 13.67 -2.76 -3.52
C GLN A 209 13.26 -4.24 -3.53
N GLY A 210 12.44 -4.65 -4.51
CA GLY A 210 11.99 -6.04 -4.67
C GLY A 210 10.87 -6.46 -3.73
N LYS A 211 10.22 -5.51 -3.04
CA LYS A 211 9.02 -5.74 -2.23
C LYS A 211 7.90 -4.78 -2.63
N ARG A 212 6.67 -5.28 -2.69
CA ARG A 212 5.46 -4.47 -2.89
C ARG A 212 5.02 -3.78 -1.61
N TYR A 213 4.72 -2.49 -1.75
CA TYR A 213 4.19 -1.65 -0.68
C TYR A 213 2.91 -0.94 -1.11
N LEU A 214 2.00 -0.77 -0.16
CA LEU A 214 0.78 0.00 -0.30
C LEU A 214 1.11 1.49 -0.48
N ILE A 215 0.64 2.06 -1.57
CA ILE A 215 0.75 3.49 -1.90
C ILE A 215 -0.61 4.19 -2.01
N GLY A 216 -1.71 3.45 -2.06
CA GLY A 216 -3.05 4.03 -2.20
C GLY A 216 -4.17 3.16 -1.65
N ILE A 217 -5.15 3.79 -1.01
CA ILE A 217 -6.46 3.23 -0.68
C ILE A 217 -7.51 4.13 -1.33
N VAL A 218 -8.12 3.63 -2.41
CA VAL A 218 -9.10 4.37 -3.22
C VAL A 218 -10.48 3.76 -2.98
N SER A 219 -11.44 4.57 -2.54
CA SER A 219 -12.82 4.14 -2.38
C SER A 219 -13.61 4.30 -3.68
N ASP A 220 -14.67 3.53 -3.81
CA ASP A 220 -15.68 3.70 -4.84
C ASP A 220 -17.07 3.43 -4.26
N ARG A 221 -18.08 4.11 -4.76
CA ARG A 221 -19.47 3.97 -4.29
C ARG A 221 -20.42 4.66 -5.25
N TRP A 222 -21.70 4.32 -5.13
CA TRP A 222 -22.76 5.07 -5.78
C TRP A 222 -22.67 6.58 -5.44
N THR A 223 -22.71 7.39 -6.48
CA THR A 223 -22.73 8.87 -6.48
C THR A 223 -23.95 9.33 -7.26
N VAL A 224 -24.53 10.48 -6.90
CA VAL A 224 -25.81 11.00 -7.43
C VAL A 224 -25.63 12.24 -8.30
#